data_AF-A0A1H1DSB4-F1
#
_entry.id   AF-A0A1H1DSB4-F1
#
_cell.length_a   1.000
_cell.length_b   1.000
_cell.length_c   1.000
_cell.angle_alpha   90.00
_cell.angle_beta   90.00
_cell.angle_gamma   90.00
#
_symmetry.space_group_name_H-M   'P 1'
#
loop_
_entity.id
_entity.type
_entity.pdbx_description
1 polymer ?
#
loop_
_entity_poly.entity_id
_entity_poly.type
_entity_poly.pdbx_seq_one_letter_code
_entity_poly.pdbx_strand_id
1 'polypeptide(L)'
;MLTRTTIKIISFLYLFLLTDAKAQVGIGTPNPKAALDITSTTHGLLIPRVTAAEAEAISNPKLGELVYATTNTGTTINKTGFWYYDGSVWKPFGAALQINVDLYNGDGTLAANRTVTTGGNNLSFDSDKLAILSTGQKVGLGNNTPGHTLDINGNARVRNLSNGNVVALADGTLAIGPKVPYGTVKESLRSTDHNGWYKLDGRALNTLPATAQTNATTLGISGTLINANNLLMKQGATLATGGSSNVSLLRANLPNYNMTGTTTTAADHTHSVLSGGQNMNSVAAGNAFIVRAGRGTVSTNTAVALTTAADHLHTGNAASGGTGVALNITPESVTYTYFIYLGQ
;
A
#
# COMPACT_ATOMS: atom_id res chain seq x y z
N MET A 1 93.80 -81.27 -0.02
CA MET A 1 94.09 -80.22 -1.02
C MET A 1 93.18 -80.48 -2.22
N LEU A 2 92.26 -79.56 -2.55
CA LEU A 2 91.35 -79.75 -3.69
C LEU A 2 92.16 -79.73 -5.00
N THR A 3 91.81 -80.59 -5.97
CA THR A 3 92.53 -80.60 -7.26
C THR A 3 92.20 -79.35 -8.07
N ARG A 4 93.10 -78.93 -8.97
CA ARG A 4 92.89 -77.74 -9.84
C ARG A 4 91.58 -77.84 -10.63
N THR A 5 91.16 -79.05 -10.99
CA THR A 5 89.90 -79.31 -11.70
C THR A 5 88.69 -79.11 -10.79
N THR A 6 88.76 -79.57 -9.53
CA THR A 6 87.69 -79.39 -8.55
C THR A 6 87.49 -77.91 -8.20
N ILE A 7 88.58 -77.13 -8.09
CA ILE A 7 88.50 -75.68 -7.84
C ILE A 7 87.84 -74.95 -9.03
N LYS A 8 88.20 -75.30 -10.27
CA LYS A 8 87.58 -74.71 -11.47
C LYS A 8 86.08 -74.99 -11.55
N ILE A 9 85.66 -76.21 -11.23
CA ILE A 9 84.24 -76.61 -11.25
C ILE A 9 83.46 -75.88 -10.13
N ILE A 10 84.01 -75.82 -8.92
CA ILE A 10 83.37 -75.10 -7.80
C ILE A 10 83.28 -73.60 -8.11
N SER A 11 84.33 -72.98 -8.65
CA SER A 11 84.30 -71.57 -9.06
C SER A 11 83.31 -71.30 -10.18
N PHE A 12 83.16 -72.20 -11.15
CA PHE A 12 82.18 -72.07 -12.23
C PHE A 12 80.73 -72.22 -11.71
N LEU A 13 80.51 -73.12 -10.75
CA LEU A 13 79.21 -73.30 -10.11
C LEU A 13 78.83 -72.13 -9.20
N TYR A 14 79.81 -71.58 -8.46
CA TYR A 14 79.63 -70.39 -7.61
C TYR A 14 79.34 -69.14 -8.45
N LEU A 15 79.89 -69.04 -9.67
CA LEU A 15 79.60 -67.95 -10.61
C LEU A 15 78.15 -67.97 -11.10
N PHE A 16 77.53 -69.15 -11.23
CA PHE A 16 76.11 -69.31 -11.60
C PHE A 16 75.14 -69.06 -10.43
N LEU A 17 75.61 -69.17 -9.18
CA LEU A 17 74.80 -68.95 -7.96
C LEU A 17 74.75 -67.48 -7.51
N LEU A 18 75.50 -66.57 -8.16
CA LEU A 18 75.62 -65.15 -7.81
C LEU A 18 74.77 -64.22 -8.70
N THR A 19 73.98 -64.76 -9.62
CA THR A 19 73.13 -63.94 -10.52
C THR A 19 71.67 -63.97 -10.07
N ASP A 20 71.17 -62.86 -9.53
CA ASP A 20 69.74 -62.64 -9.29
C ASP A 20 69.02 -62.42 -10.63
N ALA A 21 68.43 -63.47 -11.20
CA ALA A 21 67.54 -63.33 -12.34
C ALA A 21 66.23 -62.64 -11.88
N LYS A 22 66.00 -61.40 -12.32
CA LYS A 22 64.72 -60.70 -12.09
C LYS A 22 63.68 -61.22 -13.09
N ALA A 23 62.51 -61.63 -12.61
CA ALA A 23 61.40 -62.13 -13.44
C ALA A 23 60.53 -61.01 -14.04
N GLN A 24 61.08 -59.81 -14.24
CA GLN A 24 60.31 -58.67 -14.77
C GLN A 24 60.13 -58.80 -16.28
N VAL A 25 58.93 -58.51 -16.76
CA VAL A 25 58.62 -58.48 -18.19
C VAL A 25 58.67 -57.04 -18.67
N GLY A 26 59.67 -56.71 -19.48
CA GLY A 26 59.74 -55.44 -20.21
C GLY A 26 59.29 -55.62 -21.65
N ILE A 27 58.34 -54.80 -22.10
CA ILE A 27 57.95 -54.71 -23.52
C ILE A 27 58.30 -53.29 -24.00
N GLY A 28 59.28 -53.17 -24.89
CA GLY A 28 59.76 -51.87 -25.37
C GLY A 28 60.63 -51.07 -24.37
N THR A 29 61.06 -51.68 -23.25
CA THR A 29 62.00 -51.09 -22.29
C THR A 29 63.04 -52.12 -21.82
N PRO A 30 64.36 -51.81 -21.87
CA PRO A 30 65.40 -52.72 -21.41
C PRO A 30 65.56 -52.74 -19.88
N ASN A 31 64.94 -51.79 -19.17
CA ASN A 31 65.07 -51.62 -17.73
C ASN A 31 63.69 -51.53 -17.06
N PRO A 32 62.90 -52.61 -17.07
CA PRO A 32 61.53 -52.59 -16.54
C PRO A 32 61.51 -52.16 -15.06
N LYS A 33 60.63 -51.22 -14.73
CA LYS A 33 60.45 -50.67 -13.37
C LYS A 33 59.28 -51.27 -12.60
N ALA A 34 58.52 -52.14 -13.24
CA ALA A 34 57.42 -52.90 -12.64
C ALA A 34 57.56 -54.39 -12.98
N ALA A 35 56.64 -55.22 -12.48
CA ALA A 35 56.57 -56.64 -12.86
C ALA A 35 56.26 -56.81 -14.35
N LEU A 36 55.42 -55.93 -14.90
CA LEU A 36 55.20 -55.72 -16.32
C LEU A 36 55.35 -54.22 -16.61
N ASP A 37 56.33 -53.86 -17.44
CA ASP A 37 56.58 -52.48 -17.85
C ASP A 37 56.53 -52.39 -19.38
N ILE A 38 55.60 -51.58 -19.90
CA ILE A 38 55.35 -51.44 -21.33
C ILE A 38 55.62 -50.00 -21.72
N THR A 39 56.62 -49.79 -22.57
CA THR A 39 56.92 -48.47 -23.16
C THR A 39 56.65 -48.53 -24.66
N SER A 40 55.74 -47.69 -25.14
CA SER A 40 55.41 -47.56 -26.56
C SER A 40 54.91 -46.15 -26.84
N THR A 41 55.32 -45.58 -27.98
CA THR A 41 54.85 -44.28 -28.46
C THR A 41 53.75 -44.39 -29.52
N THR A 42 53.49 -45.60 -30.03
CA THR A 42 52.59 -45.84 -31.17
C THR A 42 51.46 -46.83 -30.88
N HIS A 43 51.53 -47.59 -29.79
CA HIS A 43 50.55 -48.64 -29.44
C HIS A 43 50.22 -48.62 -27.95
N GLY A 44 48.99 -49.00 -27.59
CA GLY A 44 48.55 -49.18 -26.20
C GLY A 44 48.54 -50.65 -25.75
N LEU A 45 47.99 -50.89 -24.55
CA LEU A 45 47.74 -52.22 -24.03
C LEU A 45 46.29 -52.64 -24.29
N LEU A 46 46.09 -53.74 -25.02
CA LEU A 46 44.77 -54.37 -25.13
C LEU A 46 44.56 -55.33 -23.95
N ILE A 47 43.65 -54.94 -23.07
CA ILE A 47 43.13 -55.77 -21.98
C ILE A 47 42.15 -56.82 -22.55
N PRO A 48 41.97 -58.00 -21.93
CA PRO A 48 41.04 -59.03 -22.42
C PRO A 48 39.68 -58.46 -22.84
N ARG A 49 39.31 -58.71 -24.10
CA ARG A 49 38.04 -58.28 -24.69
C ARG A 49 37.08 -59.46 -24.66
N VAL A 50 36.08 -59.39 -23.82
CA VAL A 50 35.12 -60.45 -23.55
C VAL A 50 33.71 -59.91 -23.69
N THR A 51 32.74 -60.75 -24.01
CA THR A 51 31.32 -60.38 -23.91
C THR A 51 30.93 -60.19 -22.44
N ALA A 52 29.83 -59.46 -22.19
CA ALA A 52 29.35 -59.27 -20.83
C ALA A 52 29.06 -60.60 -20.10
N ALA A 53 28.50 -61.59 -20.82
CA ALA A 53 28.23 -62.91 -20.27
C ALA A 53 29.51 -63.69 -19.95
N GLU A 54 30.54 -63.59 -20.80
CA GLU A 54 31.83 -64.23 -20.54
C GLU A 54 32.55 -63.63 -19.34
N ALA A 55 32.54 -62.30 -19.19
CA ALA A 55 33.10 -61.62 -18.02
C ALA A 55 32.39 -62.03 -16.72
N GLU A 56 31.06 -62.10 -16.73
CA GLU A 56 30.26 -62.56 -15.58
C GLU A 56 30.47 -64.04 -15.26
N ALA A 57 30.83 -64.85 -16.26
CA ALA A 57 31.11 -66.28 -16.11
C ALA A 57 32.55 -66.58 -15.65
N ILE A 58 33.42 -65.57 -15.52
CA ILE A 58 34.78 -65.77 -14.98
C ILE A 58 34.67 -66.36 -13.57
N SER A 59 35.27 -67.54 -13.37
CA SER A 59 35.23 -68.25 -12.09
C SER A 59 36.31 -67.71 -11.14
N ASN A 60 35.91 -67.30 -9.94
CA ASN A 60 36.80 -66.72 -8.90
C ASN A 60 37.65 -65.52 -9.39
N PRO A 61 37.04 -64.48 -9.98
CA PRO A 61 37.77 -63.31 -10.45
C PRO A 61 38.53 -62.66 -9.29
N LYS A 62 39.70 -62.09 -9.60
CA LYS A 62 40.57 -61.49 -8.57
C LYS A 62 40.22 -60.02 -8.36
N LEU A 63 40.45 -59.53 -7.14
CA LEU A 63 40.33 -58.11 -6.83
C LEU A 63 41.19 -57.29 -7.80
N GLY A 64 40.57 -56.35 -8.51
CA GLY A 64 41.22 -55.49 -9.49
C GLY A 64 41.40 -56.12 -10.88
N GLU A 65 40.88 -57.33 -11.13
CA GLU A 65 40.89 -57.94 -12.46
C GLU A 65 40.12 -57.05 -13.45
N LEU A 66 40.77 -56.66 -14.55
CA LEU A 66 40.28 -55.68 -15.52
C LEU A 66 39.95 -56.38 -16.84
N VAL A 67 38.77 -56.09 -17.40
CA VAL A 67 38.32 -56.57 -18.70
C VAL A 67 37.70 -55.44 -19.52
N TYR A 68 37.65 -55.62 -20.84
CA TYR A 68 36.85 -54.78 -21.73
C TYR A 68 35.62 -55.58 -22.20
N ALA A 69 34.44 -55.17 -21.75
CA ALA A 69 33.17 -55.74 -22.17
C ALA A 69 32.79 -55.27 -23.58
N THR A 70 32.66 -56.21 -24.53
CA THR A 70 32.30 -55.93 -25.93
C THR A 70 30.80 -55.92 -26.18
N THR A 71 30.01 -56.49 -25.27
CA THR A 71 28.54 -56.43 -25.29
C THR A 71 28.02 -55.82 -23.98
N ASN A 72 26.74 -55.45 -23.95
CA ASN A 72 26.06 -54.83 -22.82
C ASN A 72 24.87 -55.65 -22.33
N THR A 73 24.90 -56.96 -22.59
CA THR A 73 23.78 -57.90 -22.38
C THR A 73 23.91 -58.73 -21.11
N GLY A 74 24.86 -58.41 -20.23
CA GLY A 74 25.05 -59.08 -18.95
C GLY A 74 24.05 -58.59 -17.90
N THR A 75 23.94 -59.34 -16.80
CA THR A 75 23.07 -58.99 -15.68
C THR A 75 23.67 -57.85 -14.85
N THR A 76 24.98 -57.89 -14.63
CA THR A 76 25.79 -56.88 -13.91
C THR A 76 26.49 -55.93 -14.90
N ILE A 77 27.08 -56.47 -15.96
CA ILE A 77 27.79 -55.78 -17.03
C ILE A 77 26.78 -55.40 -18.12
N ASN A 78 26.12 -54.27 -17.92
CA ASN A 78 25.05 -53.76 -18.78
C ASN A 78 25.48 -52.61 -19.69
N LYS A 79 26.80 -52.40 -19.85
CA LYS A 79 27.40 -51.41 -20.76
C LYS A 79 28.69 -51.97 -21.36
N THR A 80 28.92 -51.65 -22.63
CA THR A 80 30.23 -51.85 -23.25
C THR A 80 31.26 -50.91 -22.64
N GLY A 81 32.50 -51.36 -22.47
CA GLY A 81 33.58 -50.55 -21.87
C GLY A 81 34.47 -51.33 -20.92
N PHE A 82 35.33 -50.63 -20.19
CA PHE A 82 36.19 -51.24 -19.18
C PHE A 82 35.41 -51.56 -17.90
N TRP A 83 35.67 -52.72 -17.32
CA TRP A 83 35.10 -53.18 -16.05
C TRP A 83 36.19 -53.81 -15.21
N TYR A 84 36.14 -53.61 -13.89
CA TYR A 84 37.02 -54.27 -12.94
C TYR A 84 36.22 -55.02 -11.87
N TYR A 85 36.75 -56.14 -11.38
CA TYR A 85 36.15 -56.87 -10.27
C TYR A 85 36.56 -56.25 -8.94
N ASP A 86 35.62 -55.80 -8.12
CA ASP A 86 35.88 -55.12 -6.84
C ASP A 86 36.12 -56.08 -5.66
N GLY A 87 36.22 -57.38 -5.93
CA GLY A 87 36.28 -58.43 -4.92
C GLY A 87 34.92 -59.04 -4.57
N SER A 88 33.83 -58.50 -5.11
CA SER A 88 32.47 -59.05 -4.94
C SER A 88 31.66 -59.03 -6.24
N VAL A 89 31.69 -57.92 -6.99
CA VAL A 89 30.94 -57.73 -8.24
C VAL A 89 31.76 -56.98 -9.28
N TRP A 90 31.37 -57.10 -10.55
CA TRP A 90 31.94 -56.28 -11.62
C TRP A 90 31.46 -54.82 -11.51
N LYS A 91 32.40 -53.88 -11.52
CA LYS A 91 32.15 -52.43 -11.52
C LYS A 91 32.70 -51.82 -12.80
N PRO A 92 32.01 -50.82 -13.38
CA PRO A 92 32.55 -50.15 -14.55
C PRO A 92 33.81 -49.36 -14.16
N PHE A 93 34.87 -49.53 -14.93
CA PHE A 93 36.09 -48.74 -14.80
C PHE A 93 35.93 -47.48 -15.65
N GLY A 94 35.68 -46.34 -15.00
CA GLY A 94 35.47 -45.07 -15.68
C GLY A 94 34.04 -44.80 -16.19
N ALA A 95 33.02 -45.59 -15.79
CA ALA A 95 31.63 -45.17 -16.00
C ALA A 95 31.01 -44.68 -14.68
N ALA A 96 30.21 -43.63 -14.62
CA ALA A 96 30.09 -42.49 -15.52
C ALA A 96 30.86 -41.33 -14.87
N LEU A 97 31.10 -40.25 -15.64
CA LEU A 97 31.05 -38.91 -15.06
C LEU A 97 29.93 -38.93 -14.02
N GLN A 98 30.27 -38.87 -12.73
CA GLN A 98 29.31 -38.42 -11.74
C GLN A 98 28.74 -37.17 -12.42
N ILE A 99 27.46 -37.18 -12.81
CA ILE A 99 26.86 -35.93 -13.22
C ILE A 99 27.00 -35.16 -11.94
N ASN A 100 27.96 -34.24 -11.92
CA ASN A 100 28.15 -33.38 -10.79
C ASN A 100 26.89 -32.53 -10.82
N VAL A 101 25.79 -33.01 -10.22
CA VAL A 101 24.54 -32.25 -10.11
C VAL A 101 24.69 -31.25 -8.96
N ASP A 102 25.91 -30.79 -8.74
CA ASP A 102 26.20 -29.72 -7.82
C ASP A 102 26.05 -28.42 -8.61
N LEU A 103 25.24 -27.52 -8.08
CA LEU A 103 25.16 -26.17 -8.63
C LEU A 103 26.48 -25.41 -8.43
N TYR A 104 27.30 -25.83 -7.47
CA TYR A 104 28.58 -25.23 -7.11
C TYR A 104 29.44 -26.23 -6.31
N ASN A 105 30.71 -26.40 -6.67
CA ASN A 105 31.63 -27.38 -6.05
C ASN A 105 32.83 -26.75 -5.31
N GLY A 106 32.94 -25.42 -5.28
CA GLY A 106 33.99 -24.71 -4.54
C GLY A 106 33.94 -23.20 -4.78
N ASP A 107 34.50 -22.44 -3.84
CA ASP A 107 34.50 -20.96 -3.87
C ASP A 107 35.23 -20.36 -5.09
N GLY A 108 34.76 -19.23 -5.61
CA GLY A 108 35.41 -18.54 -6.74
C GLY A 108 34.73 -17.23 -7.17
N THR A 109 35.24 -16.61 -8.24
CA THR A 109 34.69 -15.37 -8.82
C THR A 109 33.91 -15.65 -10.11
N LEU A 110 32.72 -15.07 -10.25
CA LEU A 110 31.91 -15.22 -11.46
C LEU A 110 32.37 -14.27 -12.57
N ALA A 111 33.00 -14.77 -13.64
CA ALA A 111 33.41 -13.96 -14.80
C ALA A 111 32.27 -13.54 -15.76
N ALA A 112 31.05 -14.06 -15.54
CA ALA A 112 29.86 -13.80 -16.36
C ALA A 112 28.57 -14.18 -15.59
N ASN A 113 27.39 -13.77 -16.07
CA ASN A 113 26.11 -14.17 -15.48
C ASN A 113 25.89 -15.69 -15.58
N ARG A 114 25.23 -16.27 -14.59
CA ARG A 114 24.76 -17.67 -14.63
C ARG A 114 23.24 -17.67 -14.61
N THR A 115 22.65 -18.48 -15.48
CA THR A 115 21.21 -18.74 -15.48
C THR A 115 20.99 -20.18 -15.09
N VAL A 116 20.19 -20.41 -14.05
CA VAL A 116 19.75 -21.75 -13.64
C VAL A 116 18.37 -21.98 -14.22
N THR A 117 18.27 -22.78 -15.27
CA THR A 117 16.98 -23.19 -15.85
C THR A 117 16.45 -24.37 -15.04
N THR A 118 15.41 -24.14 -14.23
CA THR A 118 14.87 -25.15 -13.32
C THR A 118 13.85 -26.09 -13.97
N GLY A 119 13.36 -25.77 -15.17
CA GLY A 119 12.43 -26.63 -15.91
C GLY A 119 11.12 -26.95 -15.17
N GLY A 120 10.62 -26.03 -14.34
CA GLY A 120 9.42 -26.24 -13.51
C GLY A 120 9.68 -26.82 -12.12
N ASN A 121 10.92 -27.25 -11.82
CA ASN A 121 11.31 -27.79 -10.52
C ASN A 121 11.69 -26.69 -9.53
N ASN A 122 11.67 -27.02 -8.24
CA ASN A 122 12.11 -26.12 -7.18
C ASN A 122 13.64 -26.16 -7.03
N LEU A 123 14.24 -25.01 -6.72
CA LEU A 123 15.63 -24.92 -6.26
C LEU A 123 15.62 -24.51 -4.80
N SER A 124 16.17 -25.36 -3.93
CA SER A 124 16.23 -25.12 -2.48
C SER A 124 17.68 -25.19 -2.02
N PHE A 125 18.09 -24.19 -1.26
CA PHE A 125 19.37 -24.14 -0.57
C PHE A 125 19.08 -24.41 0.90
N ASP A 126 19.09 -25.69 1.26
CA ASP A 126 18.56 -26.21 2.53
C ASP A 126 17.04 -26.10 2.62
N SER A 127 16.38 -27.19 3.03
CA SER A 127 14.94 -27.39 2.83
C SER A 127 14.10 -26.31 3.48
N ASP A 128 14.60 -25.56 4.45
CA ASP A 128 13.85 -24.52 5.17
C ASP A 128 14.52 -23.14 5.16
N LYS A 129 15.63 -22.92 4.44
CA LYS A 129 16.35 -21.63 4.49
C LYS A 129 16.02 -20.72 3.32
N LEU A 130 16.30 -21.16 2.09
CA LEU A 130 15.98 -20.41 0.88
C LEU A 130 15.39 -21.37 -0.13
N ALA A 131 14.15 -21.10 -0.53
CA ALA A 131 13.44 -21.84 -1.56
C ALA A 131 13.06 -20.91 -2.71
N ILE A 132 13.32 -21.33 -3.94
CA ILE A 132 12.87 -20.69 -5.17
C ILE A 132 11.94 -21.69 -5.87
N LEU A 133 10.64 -21.40 -5.85
CA LEU A 133 9.62 -22.26 -6.41
C LEU A 133 9.32 -21.79 -7.83
N SER A 134 9.75 -22.59 -8.80
CA SER A 134 9.47 -22.32 -10.21
C SER A 134 7.97 -22.35 -10.48
N THR A 135 7.26 -23.28 -9.84
CA THR A 135 5.80 -23.31 -9.88
C THR A 135 5.24 -22.29 -8.90
N GLY A 136 4.39 -21.39 -9.38
CA GLY A 136 3.81 -20.31 -8.56
C GLY A 136 4.69 -19.06 -8.42
N GLN A 137 5.93 -19.08 -8.95
CA GLN A 137 6.85 -17.93 -8.99
C GLN A 137 7.09 -17.32 -7.60
N LYS A 138 7.48 -18.16 -6.63
CA LYS A 138 7.62 -17.74 -5.23
C LYS A 138 9.05 -17.89 -4.72
N VAL A 139 9.41 -17.04 -3.79
CA VAL A 139 10.66 -17.09 -3.01
C VAL A 139 10.30 -17.18 -1.54
N GLY A 140 10.80 -18.21 -0.86
CA GLY A 140 10.66 -18.39 0.58
C GLY A 140 12.00 -18.24 1.29
N LEU A 141 12.02 -17.47 2.38
CA LEU A 141 13.15 -17.33 3.31
C LEU A 141 12.71 -17.87 4.67
N GLY A 142 13.33 -18.93 5.19
CA GLY A 142 12.86 -19.59 6.41
C GLY A 142 11.58 -20.43 6.23
N ASN A 143 11.12 -20.62 4.98
CA ASN A 143 9.85 -21.24 4.62
C ASN A 143 9.93 -21.87 3.23
N ASN A 144 9.60 -23.16 3.09
CA ASN A 144 9.59 -23.88 1.80
C ASN A 144 8.21 -24.03 1.17
N THR A 145 7.18 -23.57 1.86
CA THR A 145 5.81 -23.45 1.37
C THR A 145 5.37 -21.98 1.43
N PRO A 146 6.02 -21.07 0.67
CA PRO A 146 5.66 -19.66 0.68
C PRO A 146 4.19 -19.45 0.27
N GLY A 147 3.42 -18.74 1.10
CA GLY A 147 2.05 -18.33 0.81
C GLY A 147 2.00 -17.20 -0.23
N HIS A 148 3.01 -16.33 -0.21
CA HIS A 148 3.12 -15.16 -1.07
C HIS A 148 4.32 -15.22 -2.02
N THR A 149 4.43 -14.27 -2.96
CA THR A 149 5.53 -14.21 -3.93
C THR A 149 6.90 -14.11 -3.24
N LEU A 150 6.98 -13.34 -2.16
CA LEU A 150 8.11 -13.33 -1.24
C LEU A 150 7.54 -13.59 0.15
N ASP A 151 7.96 -14.69 0.77
CA ASP A 151 7.53 -15.09 2.10
C ASP A 151 8.76 -15.20 3.00
N ILE A 152 8.74 -14.52 4.14
CA ILE A 152 9.87 -14.47 5.07
C ILE A 152 9.35 -14.89 6.44
N ASN A 153 9.73 -16.10 6.86
CA ASN A 153 9.46 -16.58 8.21
C ASN A 153 10.51 -15.99 9.17
N GLY A 154 10.31 -14.71 9.51
CA GLY A 154 11.20 -13.96 10.38
C GLY A 154 11.13 -12.45 10.14
N ASN A 155 12.06 -11.72 10.75
CA ASN A 155 12.12 -10.26 10.60
C ASN A 155 12.75 -9.87 9.26
N ALA A 156 12.08 -9.03 8.47
CA ALA A 156 12.62 -8.42 7.27
C ALA A 156 13.03 -6.95 7.54
N ARG A 157 14.26 -6.57 7.17
CA ARG A 157 14.71 -5.17 7.20
C ARG A 157 14.83 -4.65 5.78
N VAL A 158 14.00 -3.66 5.43
CA VAL A 158 14.12 -2.92 4.17
C VAL A 158 14.81 -1.58 4.44
N ARG A 159 15.97 -1.36 3.83
CA ARG A 159 16.76 -0.12 4.00
C ARG A 159 16.34 0.91 2.95
N ASN A 160 16.57 2.20 3.23
CA ASN A 160 16.33 3.33 2.32
C ASN A 160 14.86 3.58 1.95
N LEU A 161 13.90 3.24 2.82
CA LEU A 161 12.55 3.80 2.71
C LEU A 161 12.60 5.25 3.12
N SER A 162 12.61 6.16 2.13
CA SER A 162 12.74 7.60 2.35
C SER A 162 11.41 8.31 2.63
N ASN A 163 10.26 7.66 2.37
CA ASN A 163 8.90 8.12 2.70
C ASN A 163 7.88 6.96 2.68
N GLY A 164 6.88 6.99 3.58
CA GLY A 164 5.71 6.08 3.60
C GLY A 164 5.53 5.29 4.91
N ASN A 165 4.28 5.06 5.33
CA ASN A 165 3.95 4.10 6.38
C ASN A 165 3.77 2.73 5.73
N VAL A 166 4.71 1.82 5.95
CA VAL A 166 4.50 0.40 5.61
C VAL A 166 3.65 -0.20 6.73
N VAL A 167 2.43 -0.62 6.41
CA VAL A 167 1.56 -1.33 7.35
C VAL A 167 1.40 -2.76 6.85
N ALA A 168 1.61 -3.72 7.75
CA ALA A 168 1.31 -5.12 7.46
C ALA A 168 -0.20 -5.37 7.63
N LEU A 169 -0.81 -6.08 6.69
CA LEU A 169 -2.13 -6.68 6.90
C LEU A 169 -2.04 -7.82 7.92
N ALA A 170 -3.19 -8.35 8.35
CA ALA A 170 -3.23 -9.46 9.31
C ALA A 170 -2.56 -10.75 8.78
N ASP A 171 -2.43 -10.89 7.45
CA ASP A 171 -1.72 -11.99 6.79
C ASP A 171 -0.22 -11.73 6.57
N GLY A 172 0.30 -10.62 7.10
CA GLY A 172 1.72 -10.25 7.00
C GLY A 172 2.11 -9.58 5.69
N THR A 173 1.20 -9.38 4.74
CA THR A 173 1.49 -8.68 3.48
C THR A 173 1.67 -7.19 3.71
N LEU A 174 2.65 -6.59 3.03
CA LEU A 174 2.92 -5.16 3.10
C LEU A 174 1.98 -4.41 2.16
N ALA A 175 1.11 -3.56 2.71
CA ALA A 175 0.27 -2.66 1.93
C ALA A 175 0.83 -1.24 1.96
N ILE A 176 0.82 -0.57 0.79
CA ILE A 176 1.19 0.84 0.67
C ILE A 176 -0.06 1.71 0.88
N GLY A 177 -0.10 2.40 2.02
CA GLY A 177 -1.02 3.51 2.26
C GLY A 177 -1.84 3.38 3.54
N PRO A 178 -2.29 4.50 4.15
CA PRO A 178 -3.25 4.43 5.24
C PRO A 178 -4.53 3.77 4.71
N LYS A 179 -5.05 2.76 5.43
CA LYS A 179 -6.39 2.24 5.21
C LYS A 179 -7.38 3.32 5.61
N VAL A 180 -7.67 4.23 4.69
CA VAL A 180 -8.78 5.17 4.84
C VAL A 180 -10.06 4.33 4.69
N PRO A 181 -10.94 4.28 5.70
CA PRO A 181 -12.23 3.61 5.54
C PRO A 181 -13.01 4.26 4.40
N TYR A 182 -13.62 3.46 3.52
CA TYR A 182 -14.54 4.01 2.53
C TYR A 182 -15.69 4.73 3.26
N GLY A 183 -16.07 5.89 2.75
CA GLY A 183 -17.01 6.80 3.41
C GLY A 183 -16.34 7.91 4.22
N THR A 184 -15.01 7.87 4.40
CA THR A 184 -14.28 9.02 4.94
C THR A 184 -14.43 10.21 3.99
N VAL A 185 -14.73 11.38 4.56
CA VAL A 185 -14.84 12.64 3.81
C VAL A 185 -13.73 13.59 4.26
N LYS A 186 -13.17 14.36 3.32
CA LYS A 186 -12.17 15.39 3.60
C LYS A 186 -12.38 16.65 2.76
N GLU A 187 -11.93 17.77 3.29
CA GLU A 187 -11.68 19.01 2.57
C GLU A 187 -10.31 18.98 1.87
N SER A 188 -10.19 19.68 0.74
CA SER A 188 -8.96 19.73 -0.05
C SER A 188 -8.93 20.95 -0.97
N LEU A 189 -7.73 21.46 -1.25
CA LEU A 189 -7.49 22.48 -2.27
C LEU A 189 -7.40 21.90 -3.69
N ARG A 190 -7.37 20.56 -3.84
CA ARG A 190 -7.38 19.89 -5.16
C ARG A 190 -8.77 19.98 -5.78
N SER A 191 -8.84 20.14 -7.10
CA SER A 191 -10.10 20.30 -7.83
C SER A 191 -10.60 19.04 -8.55
N THR A 192 -9.78 17.98 -8.60
CA THR A 192 -10.04 16.72 -9.33
C THR A 192 -9.83 15.48 -8.45
N ASP A 193 -10.43 14.37 -8.86
CA ASP A 193 -10.27 13.05 -8.24
C ASP A 193 -8.80 12.63 -8.15
N HIS A 194 -8.48 11.89 -7.10
CA HIS A 194 -7.11 11.41 -6.89
C HIS A 194 -7.07 10.26 -5.88
N ASN A 195 -6.26 9.23 -6.14
CA ASN A 195 -5.90 8.19 -5.16
C ASN A 195 -7.12 7.58 -4.43
N GLY A 196 -8.22 7.30 -5.14
CA GLY A 196 -9.46 6.74 -4.59
C GLY A 196 -10.37 7.76 -3.87
N TRP A 197 -10.02 9.05 -3.92
CA TRP A 197 -10.85 10.16 -3.48
C TRP A 197 -11.64 10.73 -4.65
N TYR A 198 -12.95 10.78 -4.49
CA TYR A 198 -13.89 11.25 -5.49
C TYR A 198 -14.54 12.54 -5.03
N LYS A 199 -14.50 13.56 -5.89
CA LYS A 199 -15.11 14.86 -5.65
C LYS A 199 -16.61 14.70 -5.45
N LEU A 200 -17.14 15.36 -4.42
CA LEU A 200 -18.58 15.40 -4.11
C LEU A 200 -19.29 16.49 -4.95
N ASP A 201 -19.42 16.24 -6.25
CA ASP A 201 -19.98 17.17 -7.24
C ASP A 201 -21.35 16.75 -7.78
N GLY A 202 -21.93 15.67 -7.27
CA GLY A 202 -23.25 15.20 -7.70
C GLY A 202 -23.25 14.39 -9.00
N ARG A 203 -22.10 14.06 -9.59
CA ARG A 203 -22.08 13.27 -10.84
C ARG A 203 -22.59 11.84 -10.62
N ALA A 204 -23.00 11.21 -11.71
CA ALA A 204 -23.53 9.84 -11.69
C ALA A 204 -22.49 8.81 -11.23
N LEU A 205 -22.91 7.88 -10.38
CA LEU A 205 -22.05 6.83 -9.82
C LEU A 205 -21.45 5.93 -10.91
N ASN A 206 -22.19 5.68 -11.98
CA ASN A 206 -21.74 4.86 -13.10
C ASN A 206 -20.55 5.46 -13.89
N THR A 207 -20.15 6.70 -13.59
CA THR A 207 -18.94 7.33 -14.15
C THR A 207 -17.67 6.98 -13.36
N LEU A 208 -17.79 6.33 -12.20
CA LEU A 208 -16.67 5.94 -11.35
C LEU A 208 -16.19 4.50 -11.65
N PRO A 209 -14.97 4.12 -11.23
CA PRO A 209 -14.53 2.72 -11.28
C PRO A 209 -15.45 1.77 -10.50
N ALA A 210 -15.55 0.50 -10.92
CA ALA A 210 -16.46 -0.50 -10.33
C ALA A 210 -16.31 -0.64 -8.81
N THR A 211 -15.07 -0.66 -8.30
CA THR A 211 -14.78 -0.72 -6.86
C THR A 211 -15.41 0.44 -6.10
N ALA A 212 -15.32 1.67 -6.64
CA ALA A 212 -15.91 2.85 -6.02
C ALA A 212 -17.44 2.82 -6.05
N GLN A 213 -18.03 2.29 -7.12
CA GLN A 213 -19.48 2.09 -7.23
C GLN A 213 -19.98 1.11 -6.17
N THR A 214 -19.30 -0.03 -6.00
CA THR A 214 -19.64 -1.02 -4.97
C THR A 214 -19.53 -0.43 -3.57
N ASN A 215 -18.42 0.24 -3.25
CA ASN A 215 -18.21 0.83 -1.92
C ASN A 215 -19.21 1.96 -1.63
N ALA A 216 -19.56 2.78 -2.62
CA ALA A 216 -20.60 3.81 -2.48
C ALA A 216 -21.98 3.20 -2.19
N THR A 217 -22.32 2.09 -2.87
CA THR A 217 -23.58 1.36 -2.65
C THR A 217 -23.66 0.81 -1.23
N THR A 218 -22.55 0.29 -0.69
CA THR A 218 -22.47 -0.17 0.73
C THR A 218 -22.71 0.96 1.73
N LEU A 219 -22.38 2.20 1.36
CA LEU A 219 -22.62 3.39 2.18
C LEU A 219 -24.04 3.97 2.00
N GLY A 220 -24.89 3.33 1.17
CA GLY A 220 -26.24 3.80 0.88
C GLY A 220 -26.31 4.90 -0.18
N ILE A 221 -25.22 5.20 -0.89
CA ILE A 221 -25.20 6.19 -1.97
C ILE A 221 -25.64 5.49 -3.26
N SER A 222 -26.74 5.96 -3.87
CA SER A 222 -27.32 5.38 -5.08
C SER A 222 -27.59 6.43 -6.15
N GLY A 223 -27.43 6.07 -7.43
CA GLY A 223 -27.65 6.97 -8.58
C GLY A 223 -26.52 7.97 -8.79
N THR A 224 -26.38 8.95 -7.90
CA THR A 224 -25.38 10.03 -7.97
C THR A 224 -24.57 10.13 -6.69
N LEU A 225 -23.35 10.67 -6.78
CA LEU A 225 -22.60 11.09 -5.59
C LEU A 225 -23.35 12.19 -4.82
N ILE A 226 -23.00 12.37 -3.55
CA ILE A 226 -23.44 13.54 -2.79
C ILE A 226 -22.88 14.79 -3.48
N ASN A 227 -23.72 15.82 -3.64
CA ASN A 227 -23.30 17.11 -4.18
C ASN A 227 -23.08 18.09 -3.02
N ALA A 228 -21.83 18.48 -2.78
CA ALA A 228 -21.45 19.42 -1.75
C ALA A 228 -21.25 20.86 -2.27
N ASN A 229 -21.55 21.13 -3.55
CA ASN A 229 -21.37 22.46 -4.14
C ASN A 229 -22.26 23.48 -3.41
N ASN A 230 -21.64 24.57 -2.93
CA ASN A 230 -22.29 25.63 -2.16
C ASN A 230 -22.99 25.16 -0.87
N LEU A 231 -22.60 23.99 -0.33
CA LEU A 231 -23.13 23.47 0.94
C LEU A 231 -22.05 23.45 2.02
N LEU A 232 -22.48 23.65 3.26
CA LEU A 232 -21.67 23.41 4.46
C LEU A 232 -21.93 21.98 4.95
N MET A 233 -20.87 21.24 5.26
CA MET A 233 -21.01 19.95 5.93
C MET A 233 -21.38 20.15 7.40
N LYS A 234 -22.40 19.42 7.86
CA LYS A 234 -22.85 19.42 9.25
C LYS A 234 -23.03 17.99 9.76
N GLN A 235 -22.93 17.82 11.07
CA GLN A 235 -23.29 16.55 11.72
C GLN A 235 -24.82 16.35 11.65
N GLY A 236 -25.26 15.13 11.31
CA GLY A 236 -26.68 14.78 11.18
C GLY A 236 -26.86 13.33 10.77
N ALA A 237 -28.09 12.97 10.38
CA ALA A 237 -28.37 11.65 9.82
C ALA A 237 -27.57 11.44 8.53
N THR A 238 -27.04 10.22 8.36
CA THR A 238 -26.23 9.85 7.19
C THR A 238 -26.98 10.13 5.90
N LEU A 239 -26.32 10.83 4.96
CA LEU A 239 -26.85 11.24 3.65
C LEU A 239 -28.04 12.22 3.68
N ALA A 240 -28.44 12.74 4.85
CA ALA A 240 -29.52 13.72 4.91
C ALA A 240 -29.09 15.06 4.28
N THR A 241 -29.84 15.53 3.30
CA THR A 241 -29.70 16.87 2.73
C THR A 241 -30.76 17.80 3.35
N GLY A 242 -30.34 18.99 3.79
CA GLY A 242 -31.25 20.01 4.32
C GLY A 242 -30.70 20.82 5.50
N GLY A 243 -31.45 21.85 5.89
CA GLY A 243 -31.15 22.80 6.96
C GLY A 243 -32.00 24.05 6.80
N SER A 244 -32.32 24.72 7.91
CA SER A 244 -32.99 26.01 7.89
C SER A 244 -31.96 27.10 8.21
N SER A 245 -31.70 28.00 7.26
CA SER A 245 -30.83 29.16 7.47
C SER A 245 -31.66 30.32 8.03
N ASN A 246 -32.05 30.23 9.30
CA ASN A 246 -32.83 31.28 9.94
C ASN A 246 -31.87 32.37 10.45
N VAL A 247 -32.02 33.60 9.97
CA VAL A 247 -31.32 34.78 10.50
C VAL A 247 -32.32 35.61 11.30
N SER A 248 -31.98 35.95 12.55
CA SER A 248 -32.81 36.83 13.38
C SER A 248 -32.46 38.30 13.11
N LEU A 249 -33.47 39.11 12.83
CA LEU A 249 -33.32 40.56 12.70
C LEU A 249 -33.37 41.20 14.09
N LEU A 250 -32.35 41.98 14.45
CA LEU A 250 -32.45 42.88 15.60
C LEU A 250 -33.17 44.17 15.18
N ARG A 251 -33.78 44.89 16.13
CA ARG A 251 -34.44 46.18 15.85
C ARG A 251 -33.49 47.16 15.14
N ALA A 252 -32.21 47.15 15.50
CA ALA A 252 -31.16 47.95 14.87
C ALA A 252 -30.96 47.65 13.36
N ASN A 253 -31.29 46.43 12.91
CA ASN A 253 -31.19 46.05 11.50
C ASN A 253 -32.37 46.54 10.65
N LEU A 254 -33.44 47.04 11.28
CA LEU A 254 -34.55 47.64 10.56
C LEU A 254 -34.21 49.09 10.18
N PRO A 255 -34.68 49.59 9.02
CA PRO A 255 -34.61 51.01 8.69
C PRO A 255 -35.29 51.85 9.77
N ASN A 256 -34.73 53.03 10.07
CA ASN A 256 -35.44 54.00 10.90
C ASN A 256 -36.56 54.63 10.07
N TYR A 257 -37.81 54.30 10.40
CA TYR A 257 -38.98 54.88 9.78
C TYR A 257 -39.66 55.81 10.77
N ASN A 258 -39.79 57.07 10.38
CA ASN A 258 -40.51 58.08 11.14
C ASN A 258 -42.00 57.93 10.84
N MET A 259 -42.74 57.38 11.80
CA MET A 259 -44.18 57.27 11.71
C MET A 259 -44.78 58.63 12.04
N THR A 260 -45.30 59.32 11.03
CA THR A 260 -46.01 60.59 11.20
C THR A 260 -47.50 60.34 11.32
N GLY A 261 -48.10 60.81 12.41
CA GLY A 261 -49.54 60.81 12.60
C GLY A 261 -50.06 62.24 12.77
N THR A 262 -51.20 62.53 12.16
CA THR A 262 -52.02 63.69 12.48
C THR A 262 -53.24 63.21 13.23
N THR A 263 -53.55 63.84 14.37
CA THR A 263 -54.82 63.57 15.05
C THR A 263 -55.96 64.04 14.17
N THR A 264 -56.88 63.15 13.80
CA THR A 264 -58.12 63.57 13.11
C THR A 264 -59.10 64.04 14.17
N THR A 265 -59.67 65.23 13.94
CA THR A 265 -60.64 65.95 14.79
C THR A 265 -60.06 66.52 16.09
N ALA A 266 -60.30 67.82 16.29
CA ALA A 266 -59.87 68.61 17.45
C ALA A 266 -60.11 67.85 18.76
N ALA A 267 -59.04 67.53 19.48
CA ALA A 267 -59.15 67.12 20.87
C ALA A 267 -59.59 68.34 21.68
N ASP A 268 -60.79 68.28 22.27
CA ASP A 268 -61.33 69.34 23.13
C ASP A 268 -60.32 69.70 24.22
N HIS A 269 -59.80 70.92 24.17
CA HIS A 269 -59.02 71.51 25.26
C HIS A 269 -59.45 72.96 25.46
N THR A 270 -59.16 73.48 26.66
CA THR A 270 -59.61 74.81 27.08
C THR A 270 -58.45 75.78 27.13
N HIS A 271 -58.68 77.01 26.67
CA HIS A 271 -57.76 78.13 26.91
C HIS A 271 -58.24 78.89 28.15
N SER A 272 -57.32 79.28 29.03
CA SER A 272 -57.61 80.21 30.12
C SER A 272 -56.96 81.56 29.81
N VAL A 273 -57.74 82.63 29.93
CA VAL A 273 -57.24 84.00 29.75
C VAL A 273 -57.39 84.73 31.08
N LEU A 274 -56.28 85.30 31.57
CA LEU A 274 -56.26 86.11 32.78
C LEU A 274 -56.64 87.54 32.43
N SER A 275 -57.86 87.95 32.77
CA SER A 275 -58.27 89.36 32.71
C SER A 275 -57.86 90.08 33.99
N GLY A 276 -56.98 91.07 33.87
CA GLY A 276 -56.50 91.90 34.97
C GLY A 276 -57.57 92.84 35.52
N GLY A 277 -58.59 92.29 36.20
CA GLY A 277 -59.57 93.07 36.96
C GLY A 277 -60.78 93.57 36.19
N GLN A 278 -61.04 93.06 34.98
CA GLN A 278 -62.26 93.38 34.23
C GLN A 278 -63.22 92.19 34.21
N ASN A 279 -64.52 92.47 34.41
CA ASN A 279 -65.58 91.45 34.41
C ASN A 279 -65.78 90.92 32.99
N MET A 280 -65.36 89.67 32.77
CA MET A 280 -65.41 89.06 31.46
C MET A 280 -66.67 88.19 31.29
N ASN A 281 -67.74 88.60 30.59
CA ASN A 281 -68.87 87.73 30.22
C ASN A 281 -68.92 87.44 28.71
N SER A 282 -69.01 86.18 28.31
CA SER A 282 -69.11 85.78 26.90
C SER A 282 -70.47 86.15 26.33
N VAL A 283 -70.52 86.60 25.07
CA VAL A 283 -71.80 86.74 24.34
C VAL A 283 -72.23 85.36 23.86
N ALA A 284 -73.54 85.10 23.84
CA ALA A 284 -74.13 83.80 23.52
C ALA A 284 -73.73 83.21 22.14
N ALA A 285 -73.14 84.01 21.24
CA ALA A 285 -72.60 83.58 19.95
C ALA A 285 -71.14 83.10 19.99
N GLY A 286 -70.46 83.16 21.14
CA GLY A 286 -69.18 82.47 21.40
C GLY A 286 -67.91 83.09 20.79
N ASN A 287 -68.02 84.15 19.97
CA ASN A 287 -66.92 84.71 19.18
C ASN A 287 -66.58 86.18 19.47
N ALA A 288 -67.17 86.78 20.49
CA ALA A 288 -66.82 88.13 20.94
C ALA A 288 -66.85 88.24 22.48
N PHE A 289 -66.14 89.24 22.99
CA PHE A 289 -66.02 89.50 24.42
C PHE A 289 -66.55 90.91 24.76
N ILE A 290 -67.43 91.07 25.76
CA ILE A 290 -67.94 92.39 26.18
C ILE A 290 -67.33 92.79 27.52
N VAL A 291 -66.40 93.75 27.50
CA VAL A 291 -65.86 94.38 28.72
C VAL A 291 -66.87 95.41 29.23
N ARG A 292 -67.49 95.17 30.39
CA ARG A 292 -68.31 96.17 31.09
C ARG A 292 -67.55 96.77 32.27
N ALA A 293 -67.18 98.05 32.15
CA ALA A 293 -66.61 98.83 33.24
C ALA A 293 -67.74 99.37 34.14
N GLY A 294 -68.26 98.54 35.06
CA GLY A 294 -69.20 98.96 36.10
C GLY A 294 -68.50 99.17 37.44
N ARG A 295 -68.86 100.24 38.18
CA ARG A 295 -68.37 100.56 39.53
C ARG A 295 -68.79 99.47 40.53
N GLY A 296 -67.94 98.47 40.72
CA GLY A 296 -68.06 97.46 41.78
C GLY A 296 -66.87 96.52 41.75
N THR A 297 -66.11 96.47 42.85
CA THR A 297 -65.00 95.53 43.02
C THR A 297 -65.56 94.12 43.13
N VAL A 298 -65.43 93.34 42.05
CA VAL A 298 -65.75 91.91 42.04
C VAL A 298 -64.44 91.17 41.76
N SER A 299 -63.97 90.46 42.78
CA SER A 299 -62.73 89.67 42.79
C SER A 299 -63.08 88.20 42.72
N THR A 300 -63.39 87.70 41.52
CA THR A 300 -63.37 86.26 41.26
C THR A 300 -62.85 85.99 39.87
N ASN A 301 -61.90 85.06 39.76
CA ASN A 301 -61.39 84.56 38.49
C ASN A 301 -62.51 83.82 37.76
N THR A 302 -63.13 84.45 36.76
CA THR A 302 -64.12 83.76 35.93
C THR A 302 -63.39 83.01 34.81
N ALA A 303 -63.28 81.69 34.93
CA ALA A 303 -62.83 80.85 33.82
C ALA A 303 -63.95 80.83 32.76
N VAL A 304 -63.67 81.33 31.56
CA VAL A 304 -64.61 81.32 30.43
C VAL A 304 -64.16 80.21 29.48
N ALA A 305 -64.99 79.18 29.30
CA ALA A 305 -64.77 78.15 28.30
C ALA A 305 -65.18 78.70 26.91
N LEU A 306 -64.22 78.79 25.98
CA LEU A 306 -64.50 79.05 24.57
C LEU A 306 -65.02 77.75 23.94
N THR A 307 -66.26 77.75 23.44
CA THR A 307 -66.96 76.54 22.94
C THR A 307 -66.73 76.24 21.46
N THR A 308 -65.76 76.88 20.82
CA THR A 308 -65.36 76.55 19.46
C THR A 308 -63.90 76.20 19.47
N ALA A 309 -63.61 74.91 19.33
CA ALA A 309 -62.28 74.38 19.09
C ALA A 309 -61.58 75.25 18.04
N ALA A 310 -60.49 75.91 18.42
CA ALA A 310 -59.57 76.47 17.44
C ALA A 310 -58.95 75.27 16.73
N ASP A 311 -59.44 74.98 15.53
CA ASP A 311 -59.03 73.86 14.71
C ASP A 311 -57.51 73.92 14.52
N HIS A 312 -56.78 73.12 15.28
CA HIS A 312 -55.35 72.97 15.09
C HIS A 312 -54.97 71.50 15.14
N LEU A 313 -53.95 71.20 14.34
CA LEU A 313 -53.43 69.85 14.18
C LEU A 313 -52.29 69.63 15.15
N HIS A 314 -52.36 68.54 15.91
CA HIS A 314 -51.17 67.99 16.55
C HIS A 314 -50.46 67.08 15.55
N THR A 315 -49.20 67.38 15.31
CA THR A 315 -48.30 66.49 14.58
C THR A 315 -47.43 65.77 15.60
N GLY A 316 -47.51 64.45 15.59
CA GLY A 316 -46.64 63.58 16.39
C GLY A 316 -45.72 62.78 15.48
N ASN A 317 -44.46 62.62 15.88
CA ASN A 317 -43.53 61.70 15.23
C ASN A 317 -43.07 60.64 16.23
N ALA A 318 -43.14 59.38 15.83
CA ALA A 318 -42.54 58.26 16.56
C ALA A 318 -41.59 57.51 15.64
N ALA A 319 -40.31 57.41 16.04
CA ALA A 319 -39.33 56.64 15.29
C ALA A 319 -39.55 55.15 15.53
N SER A 320 -39.42 54.34 14.48
CA SER A 320 -39.46 52.86 14.58
C SER A 320 -38.35 52.29 15.46
N GLY A 321 -37.32 53.10 15.75
CA GLY A 321 -36.16 52.73 16.59
C GLY A 321 -35.15 51.85 15.85
N GLY A 322 -35.31 51.69 14.53
CA GLY A 322 -34.31 51.10 13.66
C GLY A 322 -33.11 52.03 13.46
N THR A 323 -31.94 51.46 13.20
CA THR A 323 -30.73 52.25 12.91
C THR A 323 -30.20 52.00 11.49
N GLY A 324 -30.87 51.13 10.71
CA GLY A 324 -30.45 50.79 9.35
C GLY A 324 -29.10 50.07 9.28
N VAL A 325 -28.66 49.44 10.36
CA VAL A 325 -27.39 48.71 10.39
C VAL A 325 -27.53 47.48 9.50
N ALA A 326 -26.69 47.37 8.47
CA ALA A 326 -26.71 46.26 7.53
C ALA A 326 -26.65 44.91 8.28
N LEU A 327 -27.57 44.01 7.94
CA LEU A 327 -27.52 42.63 8.40
C LEU A 327 -26.56 41.85 7.51
N ASN A 328 -25.39 41.47 8.03
CA ASN A 328 -24.47 40.61 7.29
C ASN A 328 -25.00 39.18 7.26
N ILE A 329 -25.51 38.74 6.11
CA ILE A 329 -26.00 37.37 5.87
C ILE A 329 -24.96 36.47 5.18
N THR A 330 -23.78 37.02 4.89
CA THR A 330 -22.67 36.33 4.25
C THR A 330 -21.62 35.97 5.29
N PRO A 331 -21.49 34.70 5.70
CA PRO A 331 -20.27 34.26 6.35
C PRO A 331 -19.13 34.44 5.33
N GLU A 332 -18.09 35.20 5.66
CA GLU A 332 -16.84 35.14 4.89
C GLU A 332 -16.33 33.69 4.95
N SER A 333 -16.22 33.02 3.81
CA SER A 333 -15.84 31.60 3.74
C SER A 333 -14.70 31.37 2.78
N VAL A 334 -13.75 30.52 3.18
CA VAL A 334 -12.75 29.94 2.28
C VAL A 334 -13.34 28.69 1.63
N THR A 335 -13.34 28.65 0.30
CA THR A 335 -13.91 27.53 -0.45
C THR A 335 -12.89 26.38 -0.59
N TYR A 336 -13.30 25.19 -0.14
CA TYR A 336 -12.57 23.94 -0.36
C TYR A 336 -13.39 22.99 -1.23
N THR A 337 -12.72 22.04 -1.88
CA THR A 337 -13.40 20.93 -2.53
C THR A 337 -13.52 19.77 -1.56
N TYR A 338 -14.73 19.25 -1.40
CA TYR A 338 -14.98 18.05 -0.60
C TYR A 338 -14.81 16.78 -1.42
N PHE A 339 -14.17 15.78 -0.82
CA PHE A 339 -13.96 14.47 -1.40
C PHE A 339 -14.44 13.37 -0.46
N ILE A 340 -14.96 12.28 -1.02
CA ILE A 340 -15.22 11.03 -0.32
C ILE A 340 -14.23 9.97 -0.78
N TYR A 341 -13.68 9.19 0.15
CA TYR A 341 -12.86 8.03 -0.19
C TYR A 341 -13.77 6.83 -0.49
N LEU A 342 -13.63 6.25 -1.68
CA LEU A 342 -14.39 5.06 -2.11
C LEU A 342 -13.47 3.91 -2.55
N GLY A 343 -12.17 3.99 -2.27
CA GLY A 343 -11.18 2.99 -2.68
C GLY A 343 -10.47 3.35 -3.99
N GLN A 344 -9.25 2.82 -4.16
CA GLN A 344 -8.47 2.86 -5.40
C GLN A 344 -8.85 1.70 -6.32
#